data_AF-A0A495J5I5-F1
#
_entry.id   AF-A0A495J5I5-F1
#
_cell.length_a   1.000
_cell.length_b   1.000
_cell.length_c   1.000
_cell.angle_alpha   90.00
_cell.angle_beta   90.00
_cell.angle_gamma   90.00
#
_symmetry.space_group_name_H-M   'P 1'
#
loop_
_entity.id
_entity.type
_entity.pdbx_description
1 polymer ?
#
loop_
_entity_poly.entity_id
_entity_poly.type
_entity_poly.pdbx_seq_one_letter_code
_entity_poly.pdbx_strand_id
1 'polypeptide(L)'
;MKLTLKRPLAFFDLETTGTNIGVDRIVEISVIKLMPDATEEVKTWKINPEMPISIESSMIHGIYEEHLIDAPVFKNAAAEIADFIADSDLAGYNSNRFDIPMLMEEFLRVGHPFDIEERHFVDVQNIFHQMEQRTLRAAYQFYCGKDIINAHSAEADTRATMEVLLAQIAKYEGVEYEDKKGVKTKPVVGDVEALHKFTNLNKPVDFAGRMVYSDNGDELFNFGKHKGKKVEDVFKAEPSYYSWMMNGDFPLYTKRKLEQIYKRYISKREPAVKPEPKPAPVQQTQQQGLIADPSQPQPEKKAFVPNKNTEKKPFNPQHNNTDRKPFIPRTEQKPKEEAKPIDNDMLAALKQKFGK
;
A
#
# COMPACT_ATOMS: atom_id res chain seq x y z
N MET A 1 33.44 19.49 -9.44
CA MET A 1 33.57 19.33 -7.98
C MET A 1 34.32 18.03 -7.71
N LYS A 2 35.08 17.92 -6.62
CA LYS A 2 35.69 16.66 -6.17
C LYS A 2 35.18 16.33 -4.77
N LEU A 3 34.88 15.06 -4.53
CA LEU A 3 34.57 14.53 -3.20
C LEU A 3 35.89 14.41 -2.42
N THR A 4 35.97 14.98 -1.22
CA THR A 4 37.18 14.91 -0.40
C THR A 4 37.19 13.60 0.39
N LEU A 5 38.03 12.65 -0.04
CA LEU A 5 38.14 11.31 0.54
C LEU A 5 39.42 11.17 1.39
N LYS A 6 39.31 10.46 2.51
CA LYS A 6 40.47 10.06 3.36
C LYS A 6 40.97 8.64 3.07
N ARG A 7 40.03 7.78 2.68
CA ARG A 7 40.19 6.40 2.18
C ARG A 7 39.27 6.22 0.98
N PRO A 8 39.35 5.15 0.18
CA PRO A 8 38.47 4.95 -0.96
C PRO A 8 36.98 4.89 -0.55
N LEU A 9 36.09 5.16 -1.49
CA LEU A 9 34.63 5.03 -1.32
C LEU A 9 34.11 4.01 -2.32
N ALA A 10 33.63 2.88 -1.83
CA ALA A 10 33.02 1.83 -2.63
C ALA A 10 31.52 2.09 -2.77
N PHE A 11 31.09 2.50 -3.97
CA PHE A 11 29.69 2.53 -4.38
C PHE A 11 29.30 1.15 -4.86
N PHE A 12 28.18 0.58 -4.38
CA PHE A 12 27.71 -0.72 -4.85
C PHE A 12 26.20 -0.83 -4.84
N ASP A 13 25.75 -1.81 -5.63
CA ASP A 13 24.36 -2.14 -5.93
C ASP A 13 24.29 -3.67 -6.11
N LEU A 14 23.25 -4.29 -5.57
CA LEU A 14 23.09 -5.75 -5.55
C LEU A 14 21.82 -6.21 -6.26
N GLU A 15 21.96 -7.24 -7.09
CA GLU A 15 20.82 -8.03 -7.55
C GLU A 15 20.72 -9.32 -6.76
N THR A 16 19.49 -9.73 -6.44
CA THR A 16 19.21 -10.72 -5.38
C THR A 16 18.03 -11.64 -5.72
N THR A 17 18.00 -12.84 -5.12
CA THR A 17 16.92 -13.83 -5.33
C THR A 17 15.54 -13.34 -4.87
N GLY A 18 15.51 -12.34 -3.99
CA GLY A 18 14.36 -11.76 -3.33
C GLY A 18 14.80 -10.70 -2.30
N THR A 19 13.85 -10.11 -1.58
CA THR A 19 14.10 -8.96 -0.68
C THR A 19 14.25 -9.31 0.81
N ASN A 20 14.29 -10.60 1.17
CA ASN A 20 14.41 -11.04 2.56
C ASN A 20 15.86 -11.38 2.94
N ILE A 21 16.55 -10.38 3.50
CA ILE A 21 17.96 -10.43 3.96
C ILE A 21 18.34 -11.74 4.68
N GLY A 22 17.47 -12.26 5.56
CA GLY A 22 17.77 -13.47 6.33
C GLY A 22 17.76 -14.79 5.52
N VAL A 23 17.26 -14.80 4.29
CA VAL A 23 17.05 -16.03 3.49
C VAL A 23 17.60 -15.91 2.07
N ASP A 24 17.30 -14.79 1.40
CA ASP A 24 17.67 -14.54 0.02
C ASP A 24 19.18 -14.39 -0.17
N ARG A 25 19.61 -14.50 -1.42
CA ARG A 25 21.01 -14.54 -1.84
C ARG A 25 21.33 -13.51 -2.90
N ILE A 26 22.59 -13.12 -2.98
CA ILE A 26 23.13 -12.28 -4.04
C ILE A 26 23.29 -13.09 -5.33
N VAL A 27 22.89 -12.50 -6.46
CA VAL A 27 23.12 -13.03 -7.82
C VAL A 27 24.01 -12.12 -8.67
N GLU A 28 24.10 -10.83 -8.35
CA GLU A 28 25.12 -9.92 -8.88
C GLU A 28 25.56 -8.89 -7.84
N ILE A 29 26.84 -8.56 -7.86
CA ILE A 29 27.44 -7.45 -7.12
C ILE A 29 28.13 -6.55 -8.14
N SER A 30 27.78 -5.28 -8.21
CA SER A 30 28.56 -4.28 -8.95
C SER A 30 29.17 -3.28 -7.98
N VAL A 31 30.47 -3.04 -8.07
CA VAL A 31 31.20 -2.09 -7.21
C VAL A 31 32.01 -1.11 -8.05
N ILE A 32 31.81 0.19 -7.82
CA ILE A 32 32.64 1.28 -8.30
C ILE A 32 33.42 1.83 -7.10
N LYS A 33 34.74 1.68 -7.10
CA LYS A 33 35.63 2.15 -6.05
C LYS A 33 36.28 3.47 -6.47
N LEU A 34 35.86 4.57 -5.84
CA LEU A 34 36.41 5.90 -6.05
C LEU A 34 37.58 6.15 -5.09
N MET A 35 38.75 6.45 -5.64
CA MET A 35 39.99 6.66 -4.90
C MET A 35 40.20 8.14 -4.51
N PRO A 36 41.02 8.46 -3.49
CA PRO A 36 41.25 9.86 -3.06
C PRO A 36 41.87 10.80 -4.10
N ASP A 37 42.54 10.30 -5.13
CA ASP A 37 43.03 11.08 -6.27
C ASP A 37 41.95 11.36 -7.34
N ALA A 38 40.77 10.76 -7.17
CA ALA A 38 39.64 10.68 -8.10
C ALA A 38 39.85 9.76 -9.31
N THR A 39 40.70 8.73 -9.19
CA THR A 39 40.65 7.54 -10.05
C THR A 39 39.51 6.60 -9.63
N GLU A 40 39.01 5.81 -10.58
CA GLU A 40 37.90 4.87 -10.37
C GLU A 40 38.29 3.48 -10.85
N GLU A 41 37.99 2.47 -10.03
CA GLU A 41 38.05 1.06 -10.41
C GLU A 41 36.63 0.49 -10.41
N VAL A 42 36.27 -0.30 -11.42
CA VAL A 42 34.93 -0.90 -11.54
C VAL A 42 35.05 -2.40 -11.64
N LYS A 43 34.23 -3.13 -10.88
CA LYS A 43 34.19 -4.58 -10.93
C LYS A 43 32.79 -5.12 -10.66
N THR A 44 32.39 -6.11 -11.44
CA THR A 44 31.07 -6.74 -11.34
C THR A 44 31.25 -8.25 -11.29
N TRP A 45 30.57 -8.91 -10.35
CA TRP A 45 30.57 -10.36 -10.19
C TRP A 45 29.14 -10.88 -10.35
N LYS A 46 28.94 -11.84 -11.25
CA LYS A 46 27.79 -12.76 -11.16
C LYS A 46 28.11 -13.81 -10.11
N ILE A 47 27.13 -14.14 -9.27
CA ILE A 47 27.26 -15.11 -8.17
C ILE A 47 26.19 -16.19 -8.36
N ASN A 48 26.59 -17.46 -8.25
CA ASN A 48 25.63 -18.56 -8.17
C ASN A 48 25.05 -18.60 -6.74
N PRO A 49 23.72 -18.41 -6.56
CA PRO A 49 23.10 -18.30 -5.24
C PRO A 49 22.89 -19.65 -4.53
N GLU A 50 23.12 -20.78 -5.21
CA GLU A 50 22.82 -22.15 -4.73
C GLU A 50 21.34 -22.36 -4.33
N MET A 51 20.43 -21.51 -4.82
CA MET A 51 18.97 -21.59 -4.60
C MET A 51 18.19 -20.97 -5.77
N PRO A 52 16.89 -21.31 -5.93
CA PRO A 52 16.08 -20.73 -7.00
C PRO A 52 15.91 -19.21 -6.89
N ILE A 53 15.86 -18.54 -8.04
CA ILE A 53 15.60 -17.09 -8.13
C ILE A 53 14.08 -16.88 -8.20
N SER A 54 13.53 -15.90 -7.48
CA SER A 54 12.11 -15.59 -7.64
C SER A 54 11.84 -15.01 -9.05
N ILE A 55 10.77 -15.46 -9.70
CA ILE A 55 10.41 -14.95 -11.04
C ILE A 55 10.13 -13.44 -11.03
N GLU A 56 9.71 -12.88 -9.90
CA GLU A 56 9.54 -11.44 -9.72
C GLU A 56 10.89 -10.71 -9.77
N SER A 57 11.90 -11.19 -9.06
CA SER A 57 13.28 -10.68 -9.14
C SER A 57 13.84 -10.81 -10.56
N SER A 58 13.76 -12.00 -11.18
CA SER A 58 14.25 -12.21 -12.55
C SER A 58 13.58 -11.31 -13.59
N MET A 59 12.29 -10.97 -13.42
CA MET A 59 11.61 -10.00 -14.29
C MET A 59 12.04 -8.55 -14.05
N ILE A 60 12.57 -8.21 -12.86
CA ILE A 60 13.07 -6.88 -12.53
C ILE A 60 14.48 -6.69 -13.11
N HIS A 61 15.42 -7.57 -12.78
CA HIS A 61 16.84 -7.42 -13.11
C HIS A 61 17.32 -8.24 -14.31
N GLY A 62 16.48 -9.10 -14.89
CA GLY A 62 16.81 -9.86 -16.10
C GLY A 62 17.84 -10.97 -15.91
N ILE A 63 18.11 -11.39 -14.67
CA ILE A 63 19.02 -12.51 -14.36
C ILE A 63 18.18 -13.73 -14.02
N TYR A 64 18.43 -14.82 -14.73
CA TYR A 64 17.77 -16.11 -14.58
C TYR A 64 18.80 -17.18 -14.19
N GLU A 65 18.36 -18.34 -13.74
CA GLU A 65 19.24 -19.41 -13.22
C GLU A 65 20.26 -19.86 -14.28
N GLU A 66 19.86 -19.92 -15.55
CA GLU A 66 20.73 -20.24 -16.68
C GLU A 66 21.90 -19.26 -16.89
N HIS A 67 21.79 -18.01 -16.41
CA HIS A 67 22.87 -17.03 -16.51
C HIS A 67 23.97 -17.24 -15.45
N LEU A 68 23.74 -18.11 -14.45
CA LEU A 68 24.57 -18.26 -13.25
C LEU A 68 25.15 -19.68 -13.09
N ILE A 69 24.91 -20.58 -14.04
CA ILE A 69 25.38 -21.97 -13.98
C ILE A 69 26.91 -22.04 -13.81
N ASP A 70 27.64 -21.27 -14.63
CA ASP A 70 29.12 -21.22 -14.61
C ASP A 70 29.67 -20.13 -13.65
N ALA A 71 28.80 -19.40 -12.94
CA ALA A 71 29.20 -18.37 -11.99
C ALA A 71 29.74 -18.99 -10.69
N PRO A 72 30.74 -18.37 -10.04
CA PRO A 72 31.21 -18.83 -8.74
C PRO A 72 30.12 -18.67 -7.67
N VAL A 73 30.01 -19.63 -6.75
CA VAL A 73 29.25 -19.45 -5.51
C VAL A 73 29.92 -18.38 -4.64
N PHE A 74 29.16 -17.67 -3.80
CA PHE A 74 29.68 -16.54 -3.02
C PHE A 74 30.94 -16.90 -2.22
N LYS A 75 30.99 -18.11 -1.64
CA LYS A 75 32.16 -18.64 -0.90
C LYS A 75 33.48 -18.57 -1.67
N ASN A 76 33.44 -18.75 -2.99
CA ASN A 76 34.63 -18.73 -3.84
C ASN A 76 35.02 -17.29 -4.25
N ALA A 77 34.04 -16.39 -4.36
CA ALA A 77 34.26 -14.98 -4.71
C ALA A 77 34.56 -14.09 -3.49
N ALA A 78 34.18 -14.51 -2.27
CA ALA A 78 34.19 -13.70 -1.05
C ALA A 78 35.53 -13.01 -0.79
N ALA A 79 36.65 -13.72 -0.88
CA ALA A 79 37.99 -13.13 -0.68
C ALA A 79 38.30 -12.04 -1.71
N GLU A 80 37.96 -12.27 -2.99
CA GLU A 80 38.20 -11.31 -4.07
C GLU A 80 37.32 -10.05 -3.96
N ILE A 81 36.08 -10.20 -3.49
CA ILE A 81 35.16 -9.09 -3.20
C ILE A 81 35.67 -8.30 -1.98
N ALA A 82 36.07 -8.99 -0.92
CA ALA A 82 36.63 -8.39 0.29
C ALA A 82 37.91 -7.61 0.00
N ASP A 83 38.84 -8.19 -0.77
CA ASP A 83 40.10 -7.56 -1.18
C ASP A 83 39.85 -6.35 -2.12
N PHE A 84 38.84 -6.41 -3.00
CA PHE A 84 38.50 -5.28 -3.85
C PHE A 84 37.91 -4.11 -3.04
N ILE A 85 36.96 -4.39 -2.13
CA ILE A 85 36.40 -3.35 -1.26
C ILE A 85 37.44 -2.85 -0.24
N ALA A 86 38.37 -3.72 0.21
CA ALA A 86 39.47 -3.41 1.12
C ALA A 86 39.00 -2.59 2.35
N ASP A 87 39.67 -1.46 2.63
CA ASP A 87 39.41 -0.53 3.72
C ASP A 87 38.34 0.53 3.41
N SER A 88 37.72 0.50 2.22
CA SER A 88 36.83 1.56 1.73
C SER A 88 35.67 1.88 2.67
N ASP A 89 35.30 3.16 2.75
CA ASP A 89 33.97 3.56 3.19
C ASP A 89 32.92 3.07 2.16
N LEU A 90 31.65 2.94 2.54
CA LEU A 90 30.60 2.31 1.73
C LEU A 90 29.54 3.33 1.26
N ALA A 91 29.07 3.21 0.02
CA ALA A 91 28.04 4.07 -0.54
C ALA A 91 27.06 3.30 -1.45
N GLY A 92 25.85 3.84 -1.62
CA GLY A 92 24.84 3.30 -2.53
C GLY A 92 23.52 4.06 -2.43
N TYR A 93 22.46 3.58 -3.06
CA TYR A 93 21.14 4.21 -3.03
C TYR A 93 20.17 3.30 -2.26
N ASN A 94 19.76 3.70 -1.04
CA ASN A 94 19.06 2.84 -0.06
C ASN A 94 19.90 1.67 0.51
N SER A 95 21.22 1.68 0.27
CA SER A 95 22.15 0.61 0.65
C SER A 95 22.23 0.33 2.15
N ASN A 96 22.03 1.34 3.01
CA ASN A 96 22.04 1.18 4.46
C ASN A 96 20.91 0.26 4.98
N ARG A 97 19.85 0.03 4.18
CA ARG A 97 18.69 -0.79 4.57
C ARG A 97 18.64 -2.14 3.87
N PHE A 98 19.40 -2.34 2.80
CA PHE A 98 19.32 -3.53 1.97
C PHE A 98 20.71 -4.05 1.60
N ASP A 99 21.46 -3.31 0.78
CA ASP A 99 22.70 -3.80 0.18
C ASP A 99 23.81 -4.10 1.19
N ILE A 100 24.01 -3.22 2.19
CA ILE A 100 24.96 -3.47 3.29
C ILE A 100 24.55 -4.73 4.08
N PRO A 101 23.32 -4.83 4.63
CA PRO A 101 22.84 -6.06 5.28
C PRO A 101 22.96 -7.33 4.43
N MET A 102 22.58 -7.30 3.14
CA MET A 102 22.67 -8.44 2.23
C MET A 102 24.12 -8.92 2.08
N LEU A 103 25.06 -7.99 1.83
CA LEU A 103 26.47 -8.30 1.70
C LEU A 103 27.06 -8.87 3.00
N MET A 104 26.65 -8.35 4.16
CA MET A 104 27.10 -8.86 5.47
C MET A 104 26.59 -10.28 5.72
N GLU A 105 25.32 -10.56 5.44
CA GLU A 105 24.77 -11.91 5.56
C GLU A 105 25.53 -12.93 4.71
N GLU A 106 25.90 -12.59 3.47
CA GLU A 106 26.68 -13.51 2.62
C GLU A 106 28.08 -13.78 3.18
N PHE A 107 28.81 -12.75 3.62
CA PHE A 107 30.10 -12.93 4.30
C PHE A 107 29.99 -13.79 5.57
N LEU A 108 28.96 -13.55 6.39
CA LEU A 108 28.67 -14.33 7.59
C LEU A 108 28.30 -15.79 7.27
N ARG A 109 27.47 -16.04 6.24
CA ARG A 109 27.07 -17.38 5.79
C ARG A 109 28.27 -18.25 5.40
N VAL A 110 29.28 -17.67 4.77
CA VAL A 110 30.49 -18.40 4.33
C VAL A 110 31.61 -18.38 5.38
N GLY A 111 31.42 -17.67 6.49
CA GLY A 111 32.40 -17.54 7.58
C GLY A 111 33.65 -16.75 7.19
N HIS A 112 33.56 -15.88 6.19
CA HIS A 112 34.67 -15.04 5.75
C HIS A 112 34.64 -13.70 6.50
N PRO A 113 35.73 -13.28 7.17
CA PRO A 113 35.73 -12.07 7.98
C PRO A 113 35.67 -10.82 7.09
N PHE A 114 34.61 -10.04 7.21
CA PHE A 114 34.49 -8.74 6.58
C PHE A 114 33.92 -7.73 7.59
N ASP A 115 34.80 -6.88 8.12
CA ASP A 115 34.45 -5.89 9.14
C ASP A 115 34.03 -4.55 8.50
N ILE A 116 33.01 -3.93 9.09
CA ILE A 116 32.42 -2.65 8.69
C ILE A 116 32.27 -1.64 9.86
N GLU A 117 32.66 -1.99 11.09
CA GLU A 117 32.42 -1.14 12.28
C GLU A 117 33.08 0.25 12.16
N GLU A 118 34.32 0.28 11.65
CA GLU A 118 35.11 1.52 11.46
C GLU A 118 34.96 2.14 10.06
N ARG A 119 33.84 1.87 9.35
CA ARG A 119 33.53 2.44 8.02
C ARG A 119 32.38 3.43 8.10
N HIS A 120 32.43 4.48 7.27
CA HIS A 120 31.30 5.39 7.06
C HIS A 120 30.37 4.86 5.97
N PHE A 121 29.05 5.05 6.14
CA PHE A 121 28.05 4.67 5.14
C PHE A 121 27.34 5.90 4.56
N VAL A 122 27.37 6.05 3.22
CA VAL A 122 26.78 7.17 2.48
C VAL A 122 25.62 6.68 1.63
N ASP A 123 24.41 6.81 2.16
CA ASP A 123 23.17 6.49 1.44
C ASP A 123 22.67 7.72 0.66
N VAL A 124 22.79 7.65 -0.66
CA VAL A 124 22.40 8.70 -1.60
C VAL A 124 20.88 8.96 -1.57
N GLN A 125 20.05 7.95 -1.29
CA GLN A 125 18.61 8.14 -1.16
C GLN A 125 18.27 9.01 0.06
N ASN A 126 18.99 8.81 1.19
CA ASN A 126 18.77 9.63 2.38
C ASN A 126 19.14 11.10 2.14
N ILE A 127 20.21 11.37 1.39
CA ILE A 127 20.57 12.74 0.97
C ILE A 127 19.43 13.34 0.12
N PHE A 128 18.97 12.62 -0.91
CA PHE A 128 17.86 13.08 -1.75
C PHE A 128 16.60 13.39 -0.95
N HIS A 129 16.16 12.49 -0.06
CA HIS A 129 14.96 12.70 0.75
C HIS A 129 15.07 13.80 1.81
N GLN A 130 16.27 14.09 2.32
CA GLN A 130 16.49 15.18 3.28
C GLN A 130 16.52 16.55 2.60
N MET A 131 17.12 16.63 1.41
CA MET A 131 17.26 17.88 0.65
C MET A 131 16.00 18.22 -0.16
N GLU A 132 15.40 17.24 -0.84
CA GLU A 132 14.21 17.40 -1.69
C GLU A 132 12.93 17.07 -0.91
N GLN A 133 12.62 17.90 0.08
CA GLN A 133 11.51 17.67 1.01
C GLN A 133 10.14 17.74 0.34
N ARG A 134 9.29 16.76 0.66
CA ARG A 134 7.90 16.67 0.16
C ARG A 134 6.90 17.38 1.07
N THR A 135 7.16 18.63 1.43
CA THR A 135 6.33 19.45 2.33
C THR A 135 5.66 20.61 1.57
N LEU A 136 4.55 21.14 2.10
CA LEU A 136 3.89 22.32 1.50
C LEU A 136 4.83 23.53 1.44
N ARG A 137 5.68 23.73 2.46
CA ARG A 137 6.69 24.79 2.47
C ARG A 137 7.70 24.63 1.33
N ALA A 138 8.26 23.44 1.15
CA ALA A 138 9.20 23.16 0.07
C ALA A 138 8.53 23.33 -1.31
N ALA A 139 7.29 22.86 -1.48
CA ALA A 139 6.51 23.08 -2.70
C ALA A 139 6.26 24.57 -2.98
N TYR A 140 5.84 25.36 -1.98
CA TYR A 140 5.58 26.79 -2.15
C TYR A 140 6.84 27.57 -2.49
N GLN A 141 7.98 27.21 -1.89
CA GLN A 141 9.28 27.78 -2.28
C GLN A 141 9.68 27.38 -3.71
N PHE A 142 9.53 26.10 -4.09
CA PHE A 142 9.93 25.59 -5.41
C PHE A 142 9.05 26.06 -6.58
N TYR A 143 7.74 26.18 -6.37
CA TYR A 143 6.78 26.57 -7.40
C TYR A 143 6.52 28.08 -7.43
N CYS A 144 6.53 28.76 -6.27
CA CYS A 144 6.13 30.16 -6.16
C CYS A 144 7.27 31.10 -5.74
N GLY A 145 8.42 30.58 -5.29
CA GLY A 145 9.55 31.39 -4.80
C GLY A 145 9.28 32.10 -3.48
N LYS A 146 8.37 31.57 -2.64
CA LYS A 146 7.87 32.21 -1.42
C LYS A 146 7.98 31.31 -0.19
N ASP A 147 8.31 31.92 0.95
CA ASP A 147 8.12 31.34 2.28
C ASP A 147 6.66 31.45 2.76
N ILE A 148 6.23 30.50 3.61
CA ILE A 148 4.93 30.54 4.27
C ILE A 148 5.04 31.37 5.56
N ILE A 149 4.50 32.58 5.55
CA ILE A 149 4.31 33.41 6.75
C ILE A 149 3.07 32.89 7.50
N ASN A 150 3.16 32.76 8.83
CA ASN A 150 2.12 32.15 9.68
C ASN A 150 1.73 30.72 9.26
N ALA A 151 2.73 29.88 8.93
CA ALA A 151 2.54 28.46 8.69
C ALA A 151 1.76 27.78 9.84
N HIS A 152 0.98 26.75 9.52
CA HIS A 152 0.02 26.08 10.42
C HIS A 152 -1.26 26.87 10.72
N SER A 153 -1.42 28.09 10.21
CA SER A 153 -2.75 28.69 10.03
C SER A 153 -3.45 28.01 8.86
N ALA A 154 -4.65 27.49 9.08
CA ALA A 154 -5.44 26.81 8.04
C ALA A 154 -5.68 27.68 6.80
N GLU A 155 -5.82 29.01 6.96
CA GLU A 155 -5.94 29.92 5.82
C GLU A 155 -4.63 30.07 5.06
N ALA A 156 -3.50 30.23 5.76
CA ALA A 156 -2.18 30.42 5.15
C ALA A 156 -1.78 29.17 4.35
N ASP A 157 -1.97 27.98 4.94
CA ASP A 157 -1.67 26.71 4.28
C ASP A 157 -2.62 26.46 3.09
N THR A 158 -3.91 26.82 3.20
CA THR A 158 -4.87 26.72 2.07
C THR A 158 -4.50 27.66 0.92
N ARG A 159 -4.10 28.91 1.24
CA ARG A 159 -3.68 29.90 0.25
C ARG A 159 -2.40 29.48 -0.47
N ALA A 160 -1.38 29.05 0.28
CA ALA A 160 -0.16 28.49 -0.29
C ALA A 160 -0.45 27.27 -1.18
N THR A 161 -1.38 26.39 -0.77
CA THR A 161 -1.79 25.22 -1.58
C THR A 161 -2.45 25.63 -2.90
N MET A 162 -3.34 26.63 -2.87
CA MET A 162 -3.97 27.18 -4.07
C MET A 162 -2.93 27.81 -5.02
N GLU A 163 -2.00 28.60 -4.50
CA GLU A 163 -0.93 29.21 -5.30
C GLU A 163 0.03 28.17 -5.89
N VAL A 164 0.37 27.11 -5.13
CA VAL A 164 1.14 25.96 -5.65
C VAL A 164 0.41 25.28 -6.81
N LEU A 165 -0.90 25.04 -6.72
CA LEU A 165 -1.66 24.41 -7.81
C LEU A 165 -1.65 25.27 -9.08
N LEU A 166 -1.86 26.59 -8.95
CA LEU A 166 -1.82 27.51 -10.10
C LEU A 166 -0.42 27.56 -10.73
N ALA A 167 0.64 27.57 -9.91
CA ALA A 167 2.02 27.52 -10.38
C ALA A 167 2.39 26.17 -11.00
N GLN A 168 1.84 25.05 -10.52
CA GLN A 168 1.97 23.72 -11.15
C GLN A 168 1.32 23.68 -12.53
N ILE A 169 0.10 24.22 -12.68
CA ILE A 169 -0.60 24.31 -13.97
C ILE A 169 0.27 25.12 -14.96
N ALA A 170 0.75 26.30 -14.56
CA ALA A 170 1.61 27.12 -15.42
C ALA A 170 2.97 26.47 -15.75
N LYS A 171 3.59 25.76 -14.80
CA LYS A 171 4.92 25.14 -14.98
C LYS A 171 4.88 23.86 -15.83
N TYR A 172 3.78 23.12 -15.80
CA TYR A 172 3.61 21.85 -16.51
C TYR A 172 2.68 21.94 -17.72
N GLU A 173 2.21 23.13 -18.09
CA GLU A 173 1.43 23.33 -19.30
C GLU A 173 2.19 22.80 -20.53
N GLY A 174 1.54 21.91 -21.28
CA GLY A 174 2.12 21.31 -22.48
C GLY A 174 3.21 20.25 -22.24
N VAL A 175 3.64 20.01 -21.00
CA VAL A 175 4.67 19.02 -20.64
C VAL A 175 4.13 17.60 -20.77
N GLU A 176 4.90 16.72 -21.41
CA GLU A 176 4.56 15.31 -21.52
C GLU A 176 4.84 14.54 -20.22
N TYR A 177 3.89 13.70 -19.84
CA TYR A 177 4.00 12.71 -18.78
C TYR A 177 3.82 11.32 -19.39
N GLU A 178 4.80 10.43 -19.19
CA GLU A 178 4.74 9.03 -19.56
C GLU A 178 4.39 8.19 -18.33
N ASP A 179 3.33 7.38 -18.43
CA ASP A 179 2.93 6.47 -17.35
C ASP A 179 3.76 5.17 -17.33
N LYS A 180 3.54 4.32 -16.31
CA LYS A 180 4.24 3.02 -16.17
C LYS A 180 3.99 2.02 -17.32
N LYS A 181 3.08 2.32 -18.26
CA LYS A 181 2.76 1.50 -19.43
C LYS A 181 3.32 2.12 -20.73
N GLY A 182 4.11 3.19 -20.63
CA GLY A 182 4.65 3.93 -21.78
C GLY A 182 3.65 4.87 -22.44
N VAL A 183 2.49 5.14 -21.83
CA VAL A 183 1.46 5.99 -22.41
C VAL A 183 1.78 7.46 -22.12
N LYS A 184 2.06 8.23 -23.17
CA LYS A 184 2.32 9.67 -23.10
C LYS A 184 1.03 10.47 -23.10
N THR A 185 0.92 11.41 -22.16
CA THR A 185 -0.21 12.32 -21.98
C THR A 185 0.28 13.71 -21.56
N LYS A 186 -0.61 14.70 -21.50
CA LYS A 186 -0.32 16.05 -20.98
C LYS A 186 -1.34 16.40 -19.89
N PRO A 187 -1.21 15.83 -18.67
CA PRO A 187 -2.33 15.73 -17.74
C PRO A 187 -2.47 16.93 -16.79
N VAL A 188 -1.43 17.75 -16.64
CA VAL A 188 -1.45 18.94 -15.78
C VAL A 188 -1.90 20.15 -16.61
N VAL A 189 -3.20 20.41 -16.58
CA VAL A 189 -3.88 21.46 -17.36
C VAL A 189 -4.83 22.25 -16.48
N GLY A 190 -5.31 23.40 -16.96
CA GLY A 190 -6.30 24.25 -16.26
C GLY A 190 -7.73 23.67 -16.19
N ASP A 191 -7.89 22.35 -16.16
CA ASP A 191 -9.19 21.67 -16.06
C ASP A 191 -9.23 20.74 -14.83
N VAL A 192 -10.27 20.90 -14.01
CA VAL A 192 -10.43 20.16 -12.75
C VAL A 192 -10.75 18.68 -12.99
N GLU A 193 -11.44 18.32 -14.07
CA GLU A 193 -11.77 16.92 -14.35
C GLU A 193 -10.51 16.13 -14.79
N ALA A 194 -9.68 16.71 -15.64
CA ALA A 194 -8.38 16.17 -16.04
C ALA A 194 -7.44 16.03 -14.83
N LEU A 195 -7.30 17.08 -14.02
CA LEU A 195 -6.49 17.04 -12.79
C LEU A 195 -7.01 16.01 -11.78
N HIS A 196 -8.33 15.86 -11.64
CA HIS A 196 -8.93 14.83 -10.80
C HIS A 196 -8.56 13.42 -11.28
N LYS A 197 -8.70 13.14 -12.58
CA LYS A 197 -8.32 11.84 -13.18
C LYS A 197 -6.85 11.53 -12.98
N PHE A 198 -5.97 12.51 -13.19
CA PHE A 198 -4.53 12.35 -13.03
C PHE A 198 -4.10 12.08 -11.58
N THR A 199 -4.70 12.79 -10.62
CA THR A 199 -4.34 12.66 -9.20
C THR A 199 -4.95 11.46 -8.48
N ASN A 200 -6.03 10.86 -8.99
CA ASN A 200 -6.81 9.80 -8.31
C ASN A 200 -6.61 8.41 -8.92
N LEU A 201 -5.35 8.01 -9.15
CA LEU A 201 -4.97 6.75 -9.81
C LEU A 201 -5.59 5.48 -9.20
N ASN A 202 -5.81 5.44 -7.88
CA ASN A 202 -6.25 4.24 -7.15
C ASN A 202 -7.78 4.04 -7.08
N LYS A 203 -8.58 4.87 -7.78
CA LYS A 203 -10.07 4.80 -7.85
C LYS A 203 -10.74 4.32 -6.53
N PRO A 204 -10.54 5.02 -5.39
CA PRO A 204 -11.05 4.56 -4.10
C PRO A 204 -12.58 4.59 -4.05
N VAL A 205 -13.19 3.56 -3.47
CA VAL A 205 -14.63 3.55 -3.15
C VAL A 205 -14.90 4.37 -1.89
N ASP A 206 -13.96 4.31 -0.93
CA ASP A 206 -13.97 5.07 0.32
C ASP A 206 -12.61 5.73 0.62
N PHE A 207 -12.64 6.88 1.30
CA PHE A 207 -11.44 7.69 1.58
C PHE A 207 -10.40 7.02 2.50
N ALA A 208 -10.76 5.95 3.24
CA ALA A 208 -9.81 5.18 4.04
C ALA A 208 -9.14 4.04 3.24
N GLY A 209 -9.43 3.94 1.94
CA GLY A 209 -8.83 2.96 1.02
C GLY A 209 -9.13 1.51 1.39
N ARG A 210 -10.22 1.24 2.10
CA ARG A 210 -10.63 -0.12 2.51
C ARG A 210 -11.33 -0.86 1.38
N MET A 211 -11.95 -0.13 0.47
CA MET A 211 -12.54 -0.61 -0.77
C MET A 211 -12.06 0.25 -1.95
N VAL A 212 -11.84 -0.39 -3.10
CA VAL A 212 -11.38 0.24 -4.35
C VAL A 212 -12.18 -0.30 -5.53
N TYR A 213 -12.32 0.47 -6.60
CA TYR A 213 -12.87 -0.05 -7.84
C TYR A 213 -11.80 -0.82 -8.61
N SER A 214 -12.15 -1.99 -9.12
CA SER A 214 -11.41 -2.66 -10.18
C SER A 214 -11.47 -1.85 -11.49
N ASP A 215 -10.64 -2.22 -12.48
CA ASP A 215 -10.74 -1.64 -13.82
C ASP A 215 -12.09 -1.92 -14.52
N ASN A 216 -12.78 -3.01 -14.14
CA ASN A 216 -14.12 -3.36 -14.61
C ASN A 216 -15.24 -2.62 -13.85
N GLY A 217 -14.90 -1.75 -12.88
CA GLY A 217 -15.87 -0.98 -12.08
C GLY A 217 -16.46 -1.73 -10.88
N ASP A 218 -16.09 -2.98 -10.64
CA ASP A 218 -16.50 -3.73 -9.44
C ASP A 218 -15.85 -3.20 -8.16
N GLU A 219 -16.60 -3.07 -7.06
CA GLU A 219 -16.04 -2.78 -5.74
C GLU A 219 -15.32 -4.00 -5.15
N LEU A 220 -14.02 -3.85 -4.87
CA LEU A 220 -13.17 -4.84 -4.22
C LEU A 220 -12.76 -4.38 -2.83
N PHE A 221 -12.58 -5.32 -1.89
CA PHE A 221 -11.85 -5.03 -0.65
C PHE A 221 -10.36 -4.87 -0.92
N ASN A 222 -9.72 -3.90 -0.26
CA ASN A 222 -8.30 -3.58 -0.43
C ASN A 222 -7.44 -3.94 0.80
N PHE A 223 -7.99 -4.66 1.78
CA PHE A 223 -7.30 -4.98 3.05
C PHE A 223 -7.71 -6.35 3.61
N GLY A 224 -6.88 -6.86 4.54
CA GLY A 224 -7.14 -8.09 5.28
C GLY A 224 -7.23 -9.36 4.42
N LYS A 225 -7.82 -10.43 5.00
CA LYS A 225 -8.01 -11.76 4.35
C LYS A 225 -8.87 -11.76 3.08
N HIS A 226 -9.45 -10.62 2.72
CA HIS A 226 -10.32 -10.46 1.56
C HIS A 226 -9.79 -9.42 0.55
N LYS A 227 -8.54 -8.94 0.71
CA LYS A 227 -7.90 -8.05 -0.27
C LYS A 227 -7.98 -8.66 -1.68
N GLY A 228 -8.41 -7.85 -2.64
CA GLY A 228 -8.63 -8.23 -4.04
C GLY A 228 -9.97 -8.92 -4.33
N LYS A 229 -10.77 -9.29 -3.32
CA LYS A 229 -12.08 -9.94 -3.52
C LYS A 229 -13.20 -8.91 -3.65
N LYS A 230 -14.17 -9.21 -4.53
CA LYS A 230 -15.38 -8.40 -4.71
C LYS A 230 -16.22 -8.36 -3.45
N VAL A 231 -16.71 -7.18 -3.09
CA VAL A 231 -17.46 -6.94 -1.84
C VAL A 231 -18.75 -7.76 -1.80
N GLU A 232 -19.48 -7.85 -2.91
CA GLU A 232 -20.72 -8.65 -3.01
C GLU A 232 -20.47 -10.17 -2.87
N ASP A 233 -19.33 -10.68 -3.33
CA ASP A 233 -18.97 -12.11 -3.19
C ASP A 233 -18.63 -12.46 -1.75
N VAL A 234 -17.96 -11.54 -1.03
CA VAL A 234 -17.71 -11.68 0.41
C VAL A 234 -19.02 -11.61 1.21
N PHE A 235 -19.97 -10.75 0.86
CA PHE A 235 -21.30 -10.77 1.49
C PHE A 235 -22.06 -12.08 1.27
N LYS A 236 -21.79 -12.79 0.16
CA LYS A 236 -22.36 -14.12 -0.11
C LYS A 236 -21.66 -15.23 0.68
N ALA A 237 -20.33 -15.21 0.73
CA ALA A 237 -19.51 -16.26 1.36
C ALA A 237 -19.39 -16.12 2.89
N GLU A 238 -19.37 -14.89 3.41
CA GLU A 238 -19.21 -14.56 4.83
C GLU A 238 -20.11 -13.37 5.22
N PRO A 239 -21.44 -13.57 5.33
CA PRO A 239 -22.39 -12.48 5.61
C PRO A 239 -22.09 -11.69 6.91
N SER A 240 -21.49 -12.35 7.90
CA SER A 240 -21.05 -11.74 9.16
C SER A 240 -19.98 -10.66 8.98
N TYR A 241 -19.23 -10.68 7.86
CA TYR A 241 -18.18 -9.70 7.58
C TYR A 241 -18.73 -8.27 7.44
N TYR A 242 -19.95 -8.12 6.92
CA TYR A 242 -20.66 -6.84 6.89
C TYR A 242 -20.86 -6.28 8.30
N SER A 243 -21.48 -7.06 9.19
CA SER A 243 -21.75 -6.65 10.57
C SER A 243 -20.47 -6.41 11.36
N TRP A 244 -19.41 -7.19 11.11
CA TRP A 244 -18.09 -6.95 11.70
C TRP A 244 -17.52 -5.59 11.30
N MET A 245 -17.56 -5.20 10.02
CA MET A 245 -17.10 -3.87 9.59
C MET A 245 -17.99 -2.73 10.09
N MET A 246 -19.31 -2.92 10.14
CA MET A 246 -20.24 -1.88 10.63
C MET A 246 -20.06 -1.62 12.14
N ASN A 247 -19.74 -2.65 12.93
CA ASN A 247 -19.51 -2.52 14.37
C ASN A 247 -18.04 -2.23 14.74
N GLY A 248 -17.09 -2.56 13.86
CA GLY A 248 -15.65 -2.33 14.06
C GLY A 248 -15.24 -0.86 13.96
N ASP A 249 -13.97 -0.59 14.27
CA ASP A 249 -13.39 0.75 14.19
C ASP A 249 -13.01 1.09 12.73
N PHE A 250 -14.00 1.57 11.98
CA PHE A 250 -13.88 2.03 10.60
C PHE A 250 -14.50 3.42 10.44
N PRO A 251 -13.91 4.30 9.61
CA PRO A 251 -14.47 5.63 9.35
C PRO A 251 -15.91 5.57 8.84
N LEU A 252 -16.73 6.54 9.26
CA LEU A 252 -18.16 6.57 8.93
C LEU A 252 -18.43 6.60 7.41
N TYR A 253 -17.54 7.19 6.61
CA TYR A 253 -17.65 7.17 5.16
C TYR A 253 -17.44 5.75 4.57
N THR A 254 -16.47 5.00 5.08
CA THR A 254 -16.25 3.58 4.74
C THR A 254 -17.48 2.74 5.08
N LYS A 255 -18.05 2.92 6.28
CA LYS A 255 -19.28 2.24 6.71
C LYS A 255 -20.47 2.59 5.80
N ARG A 256 -20.68 3.87 5.50
CA ARG A 256 -21.73 4.36 4.58
C ARG A 256 -21.59 3.76 3.17
N LYS A 257 -20.36 3.65 2.65
CA LYS A 257 -20.11 3.02 1.35
C LYS A 257 -20.40 1.52 1.37
N LEU A 258 -19.96 0.83 2.42
CA LEU A 258 -20.25 -0.59 2.61
C LEU A 258 -21.77 -0.86 2.70
N GLU A 259 -22.49 -0.04 3.46
CA GLU A 259 -23.95 -0.08 3.56
C GLU A 259 -24.65 0.17 2.22
N GLN A 260 -24.15 1.11 1.39
CA GLN A 260 -24.68 1.34 0.04
C GLN A 260 -24.51 0.10 -0.85
N ILE A 261 -23.34 -0.54 -0.84
CA ILE A 261 -23.11 -1.78 -1.59
C ILE A 261 -24.03 -2.89 -1.06
N TYR A 262 -24.13 -3.05 0.27
CA TYR A 262 -24.97 -4.06 0.91
C TYR A 262 -26.45 -3.90 0.58
N LYS A 263 -26.98 -2.67 0.60
CA LYS A 263 -28.36 -2.37 0.20
C LYS A 263 -28.63 -2.78 -1.25
N ARG A 264 -27.76 -2.42 -2.20
CA ARG A 264 -27.89 -2.85 -3.61
C ARG A 264 -27.81 -4.38 -3.75
N TYR A 265 -26.92 -5.03 -3.00
CA TYR A 265 -26.77 -6.48 -2.98
C TYR A 265 -28.03 -7.19 -2.49
N ILE A 266 -28.69 -6.70 -1.43
CA ILE A 266 -29.98 -7.24 -0.96
C ILE A 266 -31.09 -7.00 -1.99
N SER A 267 -31.21 -5.80 -2.55
CA SER A 267 -32.24 -5.50 -3.56
C SER A 267 -32.10 -6.31 -4.86
N LYS A 268 -30.90 -6.81 -5.19
CA LYS A 268 -30.68 -7.78 -6.29
C LYS A 268 -31.18 -9.20 -5.97
N ARG A 269 -31.39 -9.53 -4.69
CA ARG A 269 -31.76 -10.88 -4.21
C ARG A 269 -33.25 -11.03 -3.89
N GLU A 270 -33.95 -9.95 -3.60
CA GLU A 270 -35.40 -9.96 -3.43
C GLU A 270 -36.08 -9.97 -4.81
N PRO A 271 -36.99 -10.92 -5.10
CA PRO A 271 -37.78 -10.85 -6.33
C PRO A 271 -38.67 -9.61 -6.29
N ALA A 272 -38.75 -8.89 -7.42
CA ALA A 272 -39.55 -7.67 -7.52
C ALA A 272 -41.00 -7.94 -7.07
N VAL A 273 -41.39 -7.34 -5.93
CA VAL A 273 -42.74 -7.44 -5.40
C VAL A 273 -43.69 -6.82 -6.43
N LYS A 274 -44.54 -7.67 -7.04
CA LYS A 274 -45.58 -7.19 -7.95
C LYS A 274 -46.50 -6.24 -7.17
N PRO A 275 -46.87 -5.07 -7.73
CA PRO A 275 -47.82 -4.19 -7.06
C PRO A 275 -49.14 -4.94 -6.85
N GLU A 276 -49.67 -4.88 -5.63
CA GLU A 276 -50.95 -5.50 -5.30
C GLU A 276 -52.07 -4.92 -6.19
N PRO A 277 -53.01 -5.74 -6.67
CA PRO A 277 -54.15 -5.24 -7.40
C PRO A 277 -55.02 -4.37 -6.48
N LYS A 278 -55.32 -3.14 -6.90
CA LYS A 278 -56.22 -2.25 -6.17
C LYS A 278 -57.56 -2.96 -5.93
N PRO A 279 -58.14 -2.88 -4.71
CA PRO A 279 -59.44 -3.47 -4.44
C PRO A 279 -60.51 -2.86 -5.36
N ALA A 280 -61.42 -3.71 -5.85
CA ALA A 280 -62.49 -3.30 -6.75
C ALA A 280 -63.46 -2.31 -6.09
N PRO A 281 -64.17 -1.46 -6.86
CA PRO A 281 -65.09 -0.48 -6.30
C PRO A 281 -66.27 -1.16 -5.59
N VAL A 282 -66.43 -0.92 -4.30
CA VAL A 282 -67.61 -1.36 -3.54
C VAL A 282 -68.82 -0.57 -4.03
N GLN A 283 -69.83 -1.26 -4.57
CA GLN A 283 -71.10 -0.63 -4.94
C GLN A 283 -71.82 -0.17 -3.67
N GLN A 284 -72.15 1.12 -3.59
CA GLN A 284 -72.92 1.69 -2.50
C GLN A 284 -74.41 1.37 -2.70
N THR A 285 -74.94 0.42 -1.93
CA THR A 285 -76.39 0.33 -1.69
C THR A 285 -76.83 1.46 -0.76
N GLN A 286 -77.81 2.25 -1.22
CA GLN A 286 -78.44 3.28 -0.39
C GLN A 286 -79.44 2.66 0.58
N GLN A 287 -79.41 3.08 1.86
CA GLN A 287 -80.62 3.28 2.65
C GLN A 287 -80.39 4.29 3.78
N GLN A 288 -81.47 4.85 4.31
CA GLN A 288 -81.49 6.20 4.89
C GLN A 288 -81.59 6.22 6.44
N GLY A 289 -80.90 7.18 7.04
CA GLY A 289 -81.42 8.02 8.14
C GLY A 289 -81.35 7.51 9.59
N LEU A 290 -80.72 8.32 10.47
CA LEU A 290 -81.32 8.89 11.70
C LEU A 290 -80.36 9.86 12.42
N ILE A 291 -80.87 10.59 13.42
CA ILE A 291 -80.39 11.92 13.88
C ILE A 291 -80.43 11.98 15.43
N ALA A 292 -79.58 12.72 16.18
CA ALA A 292 -78.17 13.17 16.07
C ALA A 292 -77.85 13.98 17.36
N ASP A 293 -76.61 13.99 17.89
CA ASP A 293 -76.25 14.84 19.05
C ASP A 293 -74.75 15.21 19.13
N PRO A 294 -74.37 16.51 19.13
CA PRO A 294 -73.01 16.98 19.35
C PRO A 294 -72.71 17.32 20.81
N SER A 295 -72.26 16.33 21.60
CA SER A 295 -71.72 16.60 22.94
C SER A 295 -70.53 15.69 23.34
N GLN A 296 -69.30 16.19 23.17
CA GLN A 296 -68.21 16.21 24.18
C GLN A 296 -66.89 16.81 23.63
N PRO A 297 -65.97 17.32 24.48
CA PRO A 297 -64.85 18.19 24.07
C PRO A 297 -63.52 17.46 23.81
N GLN A 298 -62.63 18.11 23.05
CA GLN A 298 -61.24 17.67 22.85
C GLN A 298 -60.37 17.90 24.11
N PRO A 299 -59.48 16.97 24.50
CA PRO A 299 -58.46 17.21 25.52
C PRO A 299 -57.21 17.93 24.97
N GLU A 300 -56.61 18.77 25.80
CA GLU A 300 -55.55 19.72 25.44
C GLU A 300 -54.12 19.12 25.39
N LYS A 301 -53.21 19.86 24.74
CA LYS A 301 -51.76 19.58 24.74
C LYS A 301 -51.16 19.86 26.13
N LYS A 302 -50.37 18.91 26.67
CA LYS A 302 -49.51 19.16 27.84
C LYS A 302 -48.05 19.42 27.45
N ALA A 303 -47.42 20.34 28.18
CA ALA A 303 -46.07 20.82 27.93
C ALA A 303 -44.98 19.90 28.51
N PHE A 304 -43.77 20.04 27.97
CA PHE A 304 -42.56 19.32 28.36
C PHE A 304 -41.88 19.97 29.57
N VAL A 305 -41.45 19.15 30.54
CA VAL A 305 -40.57 19.56 31.65
C VAL A 305 -39.45 18.51 31.79
N PRO A 306 -38.16 18.90 31.84
CA PRO A 306 -37.05 17.96 31.79
C PRO A 306 -36.73 17.35 33.16
N ASN A 307 -36.34 16.07 33.18
CA ASN A 307 -35.87 15.42 34.41
C ASN A 307 -34.33 15.43 34.49
N LYS A 308 -33.79 15.97 35.59
CA LYS A 308 -32.38 15.84 35.96
C LYS A 308 -32.19 14.52 36.69
N ASN A 309 -31.28 13.66 36.23
CA ASN A 309 -30.47 12.85 37.13
C ASN A 309 -29.21 12.33 36.42
N THR A 310 -28.06 12.78 36.93
CA THR A 310 -26.73 12.31 36.54
C THR A 310 -26.15 11.47 37.66
N GLU A 311 -25.96 10.17 37.46
CA GLU A 311 -25.02 9.38 38.26
C GLU A 311 -24.06 8.63 37.35
N LYS A 312 -22.76 8.89 37.54
CA LYS A 312 -21.66 8.21 36.86
C LYS A 312 -21.39 6.90 37.60
N LYS A 313 -21.38 5.76 36.89
CA LYS A 313 -20.85 4.52 37.47
C LYS A 313 -19.31 4.57 37.55
N PRO A 314 -18.70 4.13 38.66
CA PRO A 314 -17.25 4.12 38.81
C PRO A 314 -16.59 2.96 38.03
N PHE A 315 -15.31 3.17 37.70
CA PHE A 315 -14.41 2.20 37.08
C PHE A 315 -13.95 1.15 38.10
N ASN A 316 -13.93 -0.13 37.73
CA ASN A 316 -13.50 -1.24 38.61
C ASN A 316 -12.36 -2.05 37.97
N PRO A 317 -11.10 -1.92 38.45
CA PRO A 317 -9.95 -2.61 37.87
C PRO A 317 -9.57 -3.88 38.64
N GLN A 318 -10.35 -4.96 38.51
CA GLN A 318 -9.95 -6.27 39.02
C GLN A 318 -10.63 -7.42 38.27
N HIS A 319 -9.93 -7.97 37.27
CA HIS A 319 -10.10 -9.37 36.85
C HIS A 319 -8.76 -9.93 36.37
N ASN A 320 -8.06 -10.60 37.28
CA ASN A 320 -6.98 -11.50 36.92
C ASN A 320 -7.58 -12.67 36.12
N ASN A 321 -7.22 -12.81 34.85
CA ASN A 321 -7.63 -13.95 34.03
C ASN A 321 -6.54 -15.03 34.06
N THR A 322 -6.53 -15.82 35.14
CA THR A 322 -5.69 -17.01 35.31
C THR A 322 -6.31 -18.21 34.60
N ASP A 323 -6.38 -18.16 33.27
CA ASP A 323 -6.75 -19.31 32.42
C ASP A 323 -5.98 -19.25 31.09
N ARG A 324 -4.64 -19.29 31.19
CA ARG A 324 -3.76 -19.56 30.03
C ARG A 324 -3.43 -21.05 30.00
N LYS A 325 -3.94 -21.76 28.99
CA LYS A 325 -3.41 -23.10 28.64
C LYS A 325 -1.91 -22.96 28.30
N PRO A 326 -1.06 -23.93 28.72
CA PRO A 326 0.37 -23.86 28.45
C PRO A 326 0.67 -23.94 26.94
N PHE A 327 1.74 -23.25 26.54
CA PHE A 327 2.27 -23.28 25.18
C PHE A 327 2.87 -24.66 24.87
N ILE A 328 2.35 -25.34 23.85
CA ILE A 328 2.92 -26.60 23.34
C ILE A 328 3.84 -26.24 22.16
N PRO A 329 5.15 -26.57 22.21
CA PRO A 329 6.05 -26.39 21.07
C PRO A 329 5.57 -27.19 19.86
N ARG A 330 5.65 -26.61 18.66
CA ARG A 330 5.15 -27.23 17.42
C ARG A 330 6.16 -28.23 16.84
N THR A 331 6.54 -29.24 17.60
CA THR A 331 7.35 -30.37 17.13
C THR A 331 6.45 -31.44 16.52
N GLU A 332 5.95 -31.17 15.31
CA GLU A 332 5.49 -32.21 14.38
C GLU A 332 5.46 -31.62 12.97
N GLN A 333 6.38 -32.11 12.12
CA GLN A 333 6.44 -31.73 10.72
C GLN A 333 5.24 -32.34 10.00
N LYS A 334 4.42 -31.52 9.32
CA LYS A 334 3.61 -32.06 8.23
C LYS A 334 4.56 -32.61 7.16
N PRO A 335 4.26 -33.76 6.52
CA PRO A 335 5.03 -34.20 5.37
C PRO A 335 5.12 -33.08 4.33
N LYS A 336 6.32 -32.84 3.80
CA LYS A 336 6.47 -32.04 2.58
C LYS A 336 5.80 -32.84 1.45
N GLU A 337 4.65 -32.37 0.96
CA GLU A 337 4.25 -32.74 -0.40
C GLU A 337 5.28 -32.12 -1.34
N GLU A 338 5.89 -32.94 -2.19
CA GLU A 338 6.78 -32.46 -3.24
C GLU A 338 5.99 -31.59 -4.22
N ALA A 339 6.62 -30.48 -4.64
CA ALA A 339 6.00 -29.58 -5.61
C ALA A 339 5.77 -30.35 -6.93
N LYS A 340 4.53 -30.38 -7.41
CA LYS A 340 4.21 -31.00 -8.69
C LYS A 340 4.93 -30.26 -9.82
N PRO A 341 5.43 -30.96 -10.86
CA PRO A 341 6.00 -30.31 -12.03
C PRO A 341 4.99 -29.33 -12.64
N ILE A 342 5.49 -28.21 -13.17
CA ILE A 342 4.67 -27.22 -13.88
C ILE A 342 4.13 -27.87 -15.14
N ASP A 343 2.81 -27.85 -15.31
CA ASP A 343 2.12 -28.34 -16.51
C ASP A 343 1.77 -27.21 -17.49
N ASN A 344 1.34 -27.59 -18.69
CA ASN A 344 1.00 -26.66 -19.76
C ASN A 344 -0.23 -25.79 -19.43
N ASP A 345 -1.12 -26.24 -18.55
CA ASP A 345 -2.30 -25.47 -18.15
C ASP A 345 -1.91 -24.37 -17.15
N MET A 346 -0.98 -24.65 -16.23
CA MET A 346 -0.35 -23.64 -15.38
C MET A 346 0.43 -22.60 -16.20
N LEU A 347 1.18 -23.02 -17.21
CA LEU A 347 1.87 -22.10 -18.14
C LEU A 347 0.89 -21.24 -18.94
N ALA A 348 -0.21 -21.82 -19.44
CA ALA A 348 -1.25 -21.07 -20.14
C ALA A 348 -1.93 -20.03 -19.23
N ALA A 349 -2.23 -20.39 -17.97
CA ALA A 349 -2.81 -19.47 -16.99
C ALA A 349 -1.85 -18.31 -16.63
N LEU A 350 -0.54 -18.56 -16.56
CA LEU A 350 0.47 -17.52 -16.35
C LEU A 350 0.58 -16.59 -17.57
N LYS A 351 0.66 -17.14 -18.77
CA LYS A 351 0.71 -16.37 -20.03
C LYS A 351 -0.50 -15.47 -20.22
N GLN A 352 -1.70 -15.96 -19.89
CA GLN A 352 -2.93 -15.17 -19.95
C GLN A 352 -3.00 -14.04 -18.90
N LYS A 353 -2.27 -14.19 -17.78
CA LYS A 353 -2.24 -13.22 -16.68
C LYS A 353 -1.14 -12.16 -16.82
N PHE A 354 -0.03 -12.49 -17.48
CA PHE A 354 1.17 -11.63 -17.56
C PHE A 354 1.60 -11.24 -18.98
N GLY A 355 0.97 -11.78 -20.03
CA GLY A 355 1.06 -11.25 -21.40
C GLY A 355 2.33 -11.59 -22.19
N LYS A 356 3.17 -12.51 -21.70
CA LYS A 356 4.28 -13.13 -22.44
C LYS A 356 4.19 -14.65 -22.34
#